data_AF-A0A1W9QK84-F1
#
_entry.id   AF-A0A1W9QK84-F1
#
_cell.length_a   1.000
_cell.length_b   1.000
_cell.length_c   1.000
_cell.angle_alpha   90.00
_cell.angle_beta   90.00
_cell.angle_gamma   90.00
#
_symmetry.space_group_name_H-M   'P 1'
#
loop_
_entity.id
_entity.type
_entity.pdbx_description
1 polymer ?
#
loop_
_entity_poly.entity_id
_entity_poly.type
_entity_poly.pdbx_seq_one_letter_code
_entity_poly.pdbx_strand_id
1 'polypeptide(L)'
;KISAKSGDIVLANGKIIGRHKGLPFYTVGQRKGLNTPWRSPLYVQKLDVKNNQLIVTDNPDDLLENRFVIKETNWISGKIPQVSDRDNRLFFTRKIVFSAAE
;
A
#
# COMPACT_ATOMS: atom_id res chain seq x y z
N LYS A 1 -21.28 10.02 6.12
CA LYS A 1 -20.27 10.69 5.25
C LYS A 1 -18.92 10.51 5.92
N ILE A 2 -17.98 9.79 5.31
CA ILE A 2 -16.65 9.59 5.90
C ILE A 2 -16.00 10.98 6.02
N SER A 3 -15.70 11.41 7.25
CA SER A 3 -14.99 12.66 7.50
C SER A 3 -13.50 12.39 7.32
N ALA A 4 -12.99 12.63 6.11
CA ALA A 4 -11.59 12.42 5.81
C ALA A 4 -10.82 13.74 5.90
N LYS A 5 -9.71 13.75 6.65
CA LYS A 5 -8.88 14.94 6.83
C LYS A 5 -7.98 15.15 5.61
N SER A 6 -8.04 16.33 5.01
CA SER A 6 -7.10 16.71 3.94
C SER A 6 -5.67 16.82 4.51
N GLY A 7 -4.69 16.48 3.69
CA GLY A 7 -3.27 16.48 4.05
C GLY A 7 -2.38 16.64 2.82
N ASP A 8 -1.08 16.65 3.02
CA ASP A 8 -0.11 16.97 1.98
C ASP A 8 0.23 15.73 1.13
N ILE A 9 0.40 15.94 -0.17
CA ILE A 9 1.01 14.96 -1.08
C ILE A 9 2.49 15.30 -1.18
N VAL A 10 3.34 14.35 -0.83
CA VAL A 10 4.78 14.55 -0.71
C VAL A 10 5.57 13.52 -1.52
N LEU A 11 6.71 13.93 -2.06
CA LEU A 11 7.70 13.01 -2.61
C LEU A 11 8.52 12.36 -1.48
N ALA A 12 9.23 11.27 -1.79
CA ALA A 12 10.11 10.58 -0.83
C ALA A 12 11.18 11.50 -0.20
N ASN A 13 11.59 12.58 -0.90
CA ASN A 13 12.53 13.58 -0.39
C ASN A 13 11.87 14.66 0.49
N GLY A 14 10.58 14.54 0.81
CA GLY A 14 9.82 15.49 1.63
C GLY A 14 9.26 16.69 0.86
N LYS A 15 9.51 16.83 -0.44
CA LYS A 15 8.94 17.93 -1.24
C LYS A 15 7.42 17.78 -1.35
N ILE A 16 6.70 18.79 -0.88
CA ILE A 16 5.25 18.90 -1.05
C ILE A 16 4.95 19.25 -2.52
N ILE A 17 4.03 18.51 -3.13
CA ILE A 17 3.64 18.69 -4.53
C ILE A 17 2.13 18.92 -4.72
N GLY A 18 1.33 18.74 -3.66
CA GLY A 18 -0.12 18.91 -3.74
C GLY A 18 -0.81 18.59 -2.41
N ARG A 19 -2.14 18.42 -2.46
CA ARG A 19 -2.96 18.03 -1.32
C ARG A 19 -3.95 16.92 -1.68
N HIS A 20 -4.14 16.00 -0.75
CA HIS A 20 -5.08 14.89 -0.89
C HIS A 20 -6.41 15.18 -0.19
N LYS A 21 -7.49 14.53 -0.63
CA LYS A 21 -8.83 14.66 -0.02
C LYS A 21 -9.01 13.85 1.27
N GLY A 22 -8.05 12.99 1.57
CA GLY A 22 -8.00 12.15 2.78
C GLY A 22 -7.40 10.79 2.47
N LEU A 23 -6.56 10.26 3.37
CA LEU A 23 -5.82 9.01 3.13
C LEU A 23 -6.70 7.79 2.78
N PRO A 24 -7.92 7.61 3.34
CA PRO A 24 -8.77 6.45 3.00
C PRO A 24 -9.17 6.35 1.52
N PHE A 25 -9.04 7.44 0.75
CA PHE A 25 -9.37 7.42 -0.69
C PHE A 25 -8.22 6.92 -1.57
N TYR A 26 -7.12 6.47 -0.97
CA TYR A 26 -5.92 6.08 -1.69
C TYR A 26 -5.45 4.68 -1.31
N THR A 27 -4.85 3.98 -2.25
CA THR A 27 -4.24 2.66 -2.04
C THR A 27 -2.78 2.68 -2.48
N VAL A 28 -1.90 1.98 -1.77
CA VAL A 28 -0.51 1.78 -2.21
C VAL A 28 -0.49 1.17 -3.63
N GLY A 29 0.34 1.73 -4.50
CA GLY A 29 0.43 1.39 -5.93
C GLY A 29 -0.58 2.11 -6.85
N GLN A 30 -1.51 2.90 -6.30
CA GLN A 30 -2.47 3.65 -7.11
C GLN A 30 -1.79 4.71 -7.98
N ARG A 31 -2.06 4.68 -9.29
CA ARG A 31 -1.55 5.66 -10.27
C ARG A 31 -2.53 6.78 -10.61
N LYS A 32 -3.82 6.44 -10.75
CA LYS A 32 -4.88 7.37 -11.19
C LYS A 32 -5.54 8.06 -9.99
N GLY A 33 -6.13 9.24 -10.20
CA GLY A 33 -6.92 9.92 -9.17
C GLY A 33 -6.13 10.71 -8.12
N LEU A 34 -4.81 10.89 -8.31
CA LEU A 34 -3.96 11.73 -7.46
C LEU A 34 -4.21 13.24 -7.66
N ASN A 35 -4.79 13.64 -8.80
CA ASN A 35 -5.16 15.02 -9.15
C ASN A 35 -4.06 16.06 -8.88
N THR A 36 -2.79 15.64 -9.03
CA THR A 36 -1.61 16.48 -8.82
C THR A 36 -0.75 16.42 -10.07
N PRO A 37 -0.50 17.56 -10.74
CA PRO A 37 0.32 17.59 -11.94
C PRO A 37 1.78 17.28 -11.61
N TRP A 38 2.41 16.42 -12.40
CA TRP A 38 3.83 16.10 -12.29
C TRP A 38 4.40 15.75 -13.67
N ARG A 39 5.72 15.85 -13.81
CA ARG A 39 6.44 15.61 -15.08
C ARG A 39 6.36 14.15 -15.58
N SER A 40 5.99 13.23 -14.70
CA SER A 40 5.99 11.79 -14.91
C SER A 40 4.82 11.16 -14.14
N PRO A 41 4.39 9.93 -14.50
CA PRO A 41 3.38 9.22 -13.74
C PRO A 41 3.78 9.07 -12.28
N LEU A 42 2.86 9.41 -11.36
CA LEU A 42 3.04 9.21 -9.94
C LEU A 42 2.28 7.99 -9.47
N TYR A 43 2.83 7.34 -8.46
CA TYR A 43 2.24 6.20 -7.77
C TYR A 43 2.22 6.46 -6.27
N VAL A 44 1.18 6.00 -5.57
CA VAL A 44 1.15 6.02 -4.11
C VAL A 44 2.18 5.04 -3.58
N GLN A 45 3.22 5.54 -2.93
CA GLN A 45 4.24 4.73 -2.29
C GLN A 45 3.79 4.32 -0.87
N LYS A 46 3.23 5.26 -0.10
CA LYS A 46 2.87 5.03 1.31
C LYS A 46 1.79 5.99 1.79
N LEU A 47 0.95 5.51 2.70
CA LEU A 47 0.01 6.32 3.48
C LEU A 47 0.64 6.58 4.86
N ASP A 48 1.10 7.81 5.14
CA ASP A 48 1.61 8.19 6.45
C ASP A 48 0.47 8.76 7.31
N VAL A 49 -0.16 7.89 8.08
CA VAL A 49 -1.27 8.25 8.97
C VAL A 49 -0.83 9.19 10.09
N LYS A 50 0.41 9.06 10.58
CA LYS A 50 0.92 9.85 11.71
C LYS A 50 1.06 11.31 11.33
N ASN A 51 1.64 11.56 10.15
CA ASN A 51 1.85 12.91 9.63
C ASN A 51 0.69 13.40 8.74
N ASN A 52 -0.27 12.53 8.44
CA ASN A 52 -1.36 12.78 7.49
C ASN A 52 -0.82 13.21 6.12
N GLN A 53 0.08 12.40 5.57
CA GLN A 53 0.73 12.63 4.29
C GLN A 53 0.55 11.45 3.33
N LEU A 54 0.29 11.77 2.07
CA LEU A 54 0.28 10.81 0.97
C LEU A 54 1.64 10.86 0.29
N ILE A 55 2.46 9.84 0.51
CA ILE A 55 3.81 9.75 -0.05
C ILE A 55 3.70 9.12 -1.44
N VAL A 56 4.25 9.78 -2.45
CA VAL A 56 4.24 9.34 -3.85
C VAL A 56 5.64 9.26 -4.44
N THR A 57 5.78 8.43 -5.46
CA THR A 57 7.01 8.27 -6.24
C THR A 57 6.72 8.32 -7.74
N ASP A 58 7.67 8.81 -8.53
CA ASP A 58 7.69 8.67 -9.99
C ASP A 58 8.49 7.45 -10.47
N ASN A 59 9.08 6.69 -9.55
CA ASN A 59 9.78 5.45 -9.83
C ASN A 59 8.96 4.23 -9.36
N PRO A 60 8.44 3.40 -10.28
CA PRO A 60 7.63 2.23 -9.92
C PRO A 60 8.43 1.15 -9.17
N ASP A 61 9.76 1.10 -9.31
CA ASP A 61 10.60 0.12 -8.62
C ASP A 61 10.61 0.33 -7.10
N ASP A 62 10.32 1.55 -6.62
CA ASP A 62 10.22 1.84 -5.19
C ASP A 62 8.97 1.19 -4.54
N LEU A 63 8.07 0.60 -5.32
CA LEU A 63 6.88 -0.11 -4.84
C LEU A 63 7.12 -1.61 -4.68
N LEU A 64 8.27 -2.13 -5.14
CA LEU A 64 8.55 -3.55 -5.14
C LEU A 64 8.92 -4.03 -3.74
N GLU A 65 8.20 -5.05 -3.27
CA GLU A 65 8.42 -5.69 -1.97
C GLU A 65 8.64 -7.19 -2.16
N ASN A 66 9.65 -7.73 -1.48
CA ASN A 66 9.97 -9.17 -1.57
C ASN A 66 9.37 -9.99 -0.42
N ARG A 67 8.82 -9.33 0.59
CA ARG A 67 8.30 -9.96 1.81
C ARG A 67 7.06 -9.21 2.29
N PHE A 68 6.16 -9.93 2.95
CA PHE A 68 5.02 -9.38 3.66
C PHE A 68 4.62 -10.34 4.78
N VAL A 69 3.80 -9.84 5.70
CA VAL A 69 3.25 -10.61 6.81
C VAL A 69 1.76 -10.76 6.59
N ILE A 70 1.24 -11.98 6.75
CA ILE A 70 -0.19 -12.28 6.73
C ILE A 70 -0.65 -12.50 8.17
N LYS A 71 -1.80 -11.94 8.52
CA LYS A 71 -2.50 -12.19 9.78
C LYS A 71 -3.92 -12.67 9.47
N GLU A 72 -4.60 -13.20 10.48
CA GLU A 72 -6.02 -13.61 10.39
C GLU A 72 -6.27 -14.57 9.21
N THR A 73 -5.44 -15.60 9.10
CA THR A 73 -5.55 -16.58 8.02
C THR A 73 -6.75 -17.50 8.23
N ASN A 74 -7.56 -17.63 7.18
CA ASN A 74 -8.64 -18.62 7.11
C ASN A 74 -8.18 -19.83 6.28
N TRP A 75 -8.12 -21.00 6.90
CA TRP A 75 -7.77 -22.26 6.23
C TRP A 75 -9.03 -23.06 5.92
N ILE A 76 -9.27 -23.38 4.64
CA ILE A 76 -10.49 -24.10 4.22
C ILE A 76 -10.59 -25.50 4.85
N SER A 77 -9.47 -26.15 5.13
CA SER A 77 -9.43 -27.43 5.86
C SER A 77 -9.72 -27.30 7.36
N GLY A 78 -9.85 -26.07 7.89
CA GLY A 78 -9.99 -25.76 9.31
C GLY A 78 -8.73 -25.99 10.15
N LYS A 79 -7.61 -26.38 9.53
CA LYS A 79 -6.36 -26.69 10.22
C LYS A 79 -5.20 -25.97 9.57
N ILE A 80 -4.27 -25.49 10.40
CA ILE A 80 -2.99 -24.97 9.92
C ILE A 80 -2.25 -26.13 9.23
N PRO A 81 -1.79 -25.94 7.98
CA PRO A 81 -1.02 -26.96 7.29
C PRO A 81 0.19 -27.36 8.11
N GLN A 82 0.33 -28.66 8.34
CA GLN A 82 1.50 -29.21 9.01
C GLN A 82 2.66 -29.13 8.02
N VAL A 83 3.74 -28.47 8.42
CA VAL A 83 4.94 -28.37 7.59
C VAL A 83 5.92 -29.42 8.10
N SER A 84 6.21 -30.44 7.29
CA SER A 84 7.18 -31.48 7.62
C SER A 84 8.62 -31.12 7.20
N ASP A 85 8.78 -30.01 6.49
CA ASP A 85 10.07 -29.55 5.99
C ASP A 85 10.87 -28.85 7.10
N ARG A 86 12.20 -29.03 7.12
CA ARG A 86 13.07 -28.55 8.21
C ARG A 86 12.99 -27.03 8.46
N ASP A 87 12.57 -26.29 7.45
CA ASP A 87 12.53 -24.82 7.46
C ASP A 87 11.15 -24.24 7.82
N ASN A 88 10.14 -25.07 8.16
CA ASN A 88 8.76 -24.63 8.43
C ASN A 88 8.18 -23.73 7.31
N ARG A 89 8.52 -24.02 6.05
CA ARG A 89 8.03 -23.29 4.86
C ARG A 89 6.87 -23.98 4.17
N LEU A 90 5.86 -23.19 3.81
CA LEU A 90 4.79 -23.61 2.89
C LEU A 90 5.04 -23.03 1.50
N PHE A 91 4.96 -23.88 0.48
CA PHE A 91 5.00 -23.46 -0.92
C PHE A 91 3.58 -23.37 -1.47
N PHE A 92 3.25 -22.21 -2.04
CA PHE A 92 1.93 -21.94 -2.61
C PHE A 92 2.03 -20.84 -3.68
N THR A 93 1.06 -20.83 -4.59
CA THR A 93 0.79 -19.69 -5.47
C THR A 93 -0.14 -18.70 -4.77
N ARG A 94 0.05 -17.42 -5.04
CA ARG A 94 -0.66 -16.33 -4.35
C ARG A 94 -1.13 -15.26 -5.33
N LYS A 95 -2.28 -14.65 -5.03
CA LYS A 95 -2.76 -13.41 -5.65
C LYS A 95 -2.85 -12.36 -4.56
N ILE A 96 -2.14 -11.25 -4.72
CA ILE A 96 -2.14 -10.13 -3.78
C ILE A 96 -2.68 -8.92 -4.52
N VAL A 97 -3.71 -8.30 -3.94
CA VAL A 97 -4.26 -7.04 -4.44
C VAL A 97 -4.41 -6.14 -3.23
N PHE A 98 -3.75 -4.98 -3.27
CA PHE A 98 -4.00 -3.95 -2.27
C PHE A 98 -5.36 -3.33 -2.55
N SER A 99 -6.23 -3.32 -1.55
CA SER A 99 -7.47 -2.54 -1.55
C SER A 99 -7.29 -1.41 -0.56
N ALA A 100 -7.86 -0.23 -0.84
CA ALA A 100 -8.02 0.79 0.18
C ALA A 100 -8.77 0.13 1.33
N ALA A 101 -8.18 0.15 2.53
CA ALA A 101 -8.89 -0.30 3.73
C ALA A 101 -9.98 0.74 4.05
N GLU A 102 -11.15 0.26 4.49
CA GLU A 102 -12.25 1.09 5.00
C GLU A 102 -11.84 1.95 6.21
#